data_AF-A0A2V8NUB5-F1
#
_entry.id   AF-A0A2V8NUB5-F1
#
_cell.length_a   1.000
_cell.length_b   1.000
_cell.length_c   1.000
_cell.angle_alpha   90.00
_cell.angle_beta   90.00
_cell.angle_gamma   90.00
#
_symmetry.space_group_name_H-M   'P 1'
#
loop_
_entity.id
_entity.type
_entity.pdbx_description
1 polymer ?
#
loop_
_entity_poly.entity_id
_entity_poly.type
_entity_poly.pdbx_seq_one_letter_code
_entity_poly.pdbx_strand_id
1 'polypeptide(L)'
;MKSPSNFARLLLPLLLLAFVSAFSVAQAKDEYPGVKDWENFNFARKTIAPADIAALSVDDLKLVRGIVFGKHGRVFKDADIRRYLESRSWYKANANFQNSALNDTERGNLDVIRI
;
A
#
# COMPACT_ATOMS: atom_id res chain seq x y z
N MET A 1 -26.68 39.51 48.70
CA MET A 1 -28.02 39.46 48.10
C MET A 1 -27.90 39.71 46.60
N LYS A 2 -28.30 38.70 45.81
CA LYS A 2 -28.76 38.70 44.41
C LYS A 2 -27.87 39.37 43.33
N SER A 3 -27.11 38.50 42.66
CA SER A 3 -26.58 38.69 41.29
C SER A 3 -27.74 38.86 40.30
N PRO A 4 -27.64 39.80 39.32
CA PRO A 4 -28.51 39.80 38.16
C PRO A 4 -27.99 38.81 37.11
N SER A 5 -28.96 38.04 36.63
CA SER A 5 -28.94 37.03 35.57
C SER A 5 -28.03 37.35 34.39
N ASN A 6 -26.98 36.53 34.21
CA ASN A 6 -26.21 36.44 32.98
C ASN A 6 -26.83 35.39 32.04
N PHE A 7 -26.88 35.83 30.79
CA PHE A 7 -27.41 35.17 29.61
C PHE A 7 -26.89 33.74 29.38
N ALA A 8 -27.77 32.96 28.75
CA ALA A 8 -27.45 31.94 27.76
C ALA A 8 -26.55 30.78 28.19
N ARG A 9 -27.12 29.74 28.79
CA ARG A 9 -26.58 28.36 28.70
C ARG A 9 -27.71 27.35 28.65
N LEU A 10 -28.26 27.13 27.46
CA LEU A 10 -29.00 25.91 27.13
C LEU A 10 -28.25 25.21 26.00
N LEU A 11 -27.65 24.07 26.37
CA LEU A 11 -27.35 22.89 25.54
C LEU A 11 -26.16 22.98 24.55
N LEU A 12 -24.96 22.71 25.08
CA LEU A 12 -23.97 21.84 24.41
C LEU A 12 -24.52 20.38 24.45
N PRO A 13 -24.27 19.43 23.52
CA PRO A 13 -23.30 19.44 22.41
C PRO A 13 -23.81 18.75 21.11
N LEU A 14 -24.03 19.47 20.02
CA LEU A 14 -24.21 18.85 18.70
C LEU A 14 -22.90 18.91 17.89
N LEU A 15 -21.80 18.43 18.47
CA LEU A 15 -20.50 18.39 17.79
C LEU A 15 -19.63 17.21 18.25
N LEU A 16 -20.24 16.05 18.46
CA LEU A 16 -19.52 14.85 18.93
C LEU A 16 -19.94 13.55 18.24
N LEU A 17 -20.61 13.63 17.08
CA LEU A 17 -20.98 12.43 16.29
C LEU A 17 -20.48 12.43 14.83
N ALA A 18 -19.58 13.35 14.46
CA ALA A 18 -19.00 13.38 13.12
C ALA A 18 -17.47 13.29 13.11
N PHE A 19 -16.85 12.83 14.20
CA PHE A 19 -15.38 12.76 14.29
C PHE A 19 -14.80 11.34 14.44
N VAL A 20 -15.63 10.30 14.56
CA VAL A 20 -15.13 8.93 14.78
C VAL A 20 -14.92 8.15 13.48
N SER A 21 -15.50 8.56 12.35
CA SER A 21 -15.35 7.81 11.08
C SER A 21 -14.12 8.16 10.24
N ALA A 22 -13.42 9.27 10.52
CA ALA A 22 -12.30 9.73 9.71
C ALA A 22 -10.91 9.39 10.29
N PHE A 23 -10.82 8.85 11.51
CA PHE A 23 -9.53 8.65 12.17
C PHE A 23 -8.79 7.36 11.77
N SER A 24 -9.44 6.43 11.07
CA SER A 24 -8.83 5.12 10.76
C SER A 24 -8.00 5.06 9.47
N VAL A 25 -8.04 6.08 8.60
CA VAL A 25 -7.27 6.04 7.34
C VAL A 25 -5.87 6.66 7.48
N ALA A 26 -5.62 7.43 8.54
CA ALA A 26 -4.40 8.22 8.68
C ALA A 26 -3.18 7.44 9.22
N GLN A 27 -3.36 6.21 9.72
CA GLN A 27 -2.25 5.42 10.32
C GLN A 27 -1.55 4.43 9.37
N ALA A 28 -1.89 4.39 8.09
CA ALA A 28 -1.27 3.47 7.12
C ALA A 28 0.19 3.80 6.76
N LYS A 29 0.87 4.66 7.52
CA LYS A 29 1.98 5.46 7.00
C LYS A 29 3.23 4.67 6.63
N ASP A 30 3.41 3.42 7.08
CA ASP A 30 4.33 2.44 6.47
C ASP A 30 4.06 1.03 7.04
N GLU A 31 2.92 0.39 6.70
CA GLU A 31 2.61 -0.99 7.15
C GLU A 31 3.64 -2.04 6.64
N TYR A 32 4.38 -1.71 5.58
CA TYR A 32 5.30 -2.63 4.89
C TYR A 32 6.67 -1.97 4.64
N PRO A 33 7.50 -1.74 5.67
CA PRO A 33 8.74 -0.99 5.55
C PRO A 33 9.79 -1.71 4.67
N GLY A 34 9.81 -3.04 4.64
CA GLY A 34 10.77 -3.85 3.88
C GLY A 34 10.64 -3.74 2.35
N VAL A 35 9.52 -3.21 1.85
CA VAL A 35 9.23 -3.13 0.40
C VAL A 35 9.11 -1.71 -0.14
N LYS A 36 9.30 -0.70 0.70
CA LYS A 36 9.11 0.71 0.34
C LYS A 36 10.01 1.16 -0.81
N ASP A 37 11.28 0.79 -0.76
CA ASP A 37 12.25 1.16 -1.80
C ASP A 37 11.94 0.48 -3.15
N TRP A 38 11.35 -0.71 -3.09
CA TRP A 38 10.95 -1.48 -4.26
C TRP A 38 9.76 -0.88 -5.01
N GLU A 39 8.93 -0.04 -4.37
CA GLU A 39 7.85 0.66 -5.06
C GLU A 39 8.36 1.65 -6.12
N ASN A 40 9.55 2.20 -5.91
CA ASN A 40 10.20 3.18 -6.78
C ASN A 40 11.30 2.55 -7.65
N PHE A 41 11.59 1.27 -7.47
CA PHE A 41 12.56 0.54 -8.28
C PHE A 41 12.07 0.42 -9.73
N ASN A 42 12.95 0.72 -10.67
CA ASN A 42 12.63 0.64 -12.11
C ASN A 42 12.90 -0.77 -12.64
N PHE A 43 11.97 -1.70 -12.40
CA PHE A 43 12.09 -3.10 -12.83
C PHE A 43 12.23 -3.28 -14.35
N ALA A 44 11.76 -2.32 -15.15
CA ALA A 44 11.87 -2.37 -16.60
C ALA A 44 13.28 -2.06 -17.13
N ARG A 45 14.12 -1.40 -16.33
CA ARG A 45 15.45 -0.92 -16.77
C ARG A 45 16.60 -1.39 -15.89
N LYS A 46 16.33 -1.84 -14.67
CA LYS A 46 17.35 -2.28 -13.71
C LYS A 46 17.17 -3.76 -13.41
N THR A 47 18.29 -4.47 -13.36
CA THR A 47 18.33 -5.86 -12.92
C THR A 47 18.52 -5.95 -11.42
N ILE A 48 17.98 -7.00 -10.82
CA ILE A 48 18.14 -7.35 -9.40
C ILE A 48 19.20 -8.43 -9.31
N ALA A 49 20.19 -8.24 -8.45
CA ALA A 49 21.13 -9.28 -8.06
C ALA A 49 20.61 -10.04 -6.82
N PRO A 50 20.98 -11.32 -6.62
CA PRO A 50 20.60 -12.06 -5.42
C PRO A 50 20.97 -11.34 -4.11
N ALA A 51 22.09 -10.60 -4.10
CA ALA A 51 22.52 -9.83 -2.93
C ALA A 51 21.56 -8.68 -2.56
N ASP A 52 20.86 -8.09 -3.53
CA ASP A 52 19.95 -6.96 -3.29
C ASP A 52 18.72 -7.39 -2.48
N ILE A 53 18.35 -8.67 -2.58
CA ILE A 53 17.16 -9.23 -1.94
C ILE A 53 17.49 -10.20 -0.80
N ALA A 54 18.77 -10.45 -0.53
CA ALA A 54 19.21 -11.45 0.44
C ALA A 54 18.79 -11.15 1.89
N ALA A 55 18.56 -9.87 2.21
CA ALA A 55 18.11 -9.43 3.53
C ALA A 55 16.57 -9.38 3.67
N LEU A 56 15.83 -9.60 2.58
CA LEU A 56 14.37 -9.56 2.60
C LEU A 56 13.80 -10.85 3.19
N SER A 57 12.71 -10.70 3.96
CA SER A 57 11.93 -11.84 4.41
C SER A 57 11.18 -12.49 3.24
N VAL A 58 10.73 -13.73 3.41
CA VAL A 58 9.89 -14.43 2.42
C VAL A 58 8.61 -13.63 2.11
N ASP A 59 8.01 -13.00 3.12
CA ASP A 59 6.82 -12.16 2.93
C ASP A 59 7.14 -10.87 2.16
N ASP A 60 8.29 -10.24 2.41
CA ASP A 60 8.73 -9.09 1.63
C ASP A 60 9.01 -9.48 0.17
N LEU A 61 9.67 -10.63 -0.08
CA LEU A 61 9.88 -11.15 -1.43
C LEU A 61 8.55 -11.38 -2.17
N LYS A 62 7.55 -11.91 -1.46
CA LYS A 62 6.17 -12.10 -1.96
C LYS A 62 5.57 -10.77 -2.39
N LEU A 63 5.76 -9.72 -1.60
CA LEU A 63 5.29 -8.38 -1.93
C LEU A 63 6.09 -7.74 -3.07
N VAL A 64 7.43 -7.86 -3.12
CA VAL A 64 8.26 -7.35 -4.23
C VAL A 64 7.82 -7.99 -5.55
N ARG A 65 7.61 -9.30 -5.58
CA ARG A 65 7.00 -9.99 -6.73
C ARG A 65 5.64 -9.39 -7.08
N GLY A 66 4.81 -9.16 -6.07
CA GLY A 66 3.52 -8.47 -6.19
C GLY A 66 3.63 -7.10 -6.86
N ILE A 67 4.63 -6.29 -6.48
CA ILE A 67 4.89 -4.96 -7.05
C ILE A 67 5.19 -5.07 -8.55
N VAL A 68 6.09 -5.97 -8.97
CA VAL A 68 6.46 -6.12 -10.40
C VAL A 68 5.22 -6.33 -11.26
N PHE A 69 4.38 -7.29 -10.89
CA PHE A 69 3.14 -7.56 -11.61
C PHE A 69 2.07 -6.47 -11.42
N GLY A 70 2.01 -5.87 -10.23
CA GLY A 70 1.06 -4.82 -9.87
C GLY A 70 1.25 -3.55 -10.67
N LYS A 71 2.50 -3.20 -11.05
CA LYS A 71 2.76 -2.08 -11.98
C LYS A 71 2.10 -2.25 -13.35
N HIS A 72 1.77 -3.49 -13.73
CA HIS A 72 1.03 -3.84 -14.94
C HIS A 72 -0.46 -4.15 -14.69
N GLY A 73 -0.92 -3.98 -13.46
CA GLY A 73 -2.32 -4.13 -13.07
C GLY A 73 -2.77 -5.56 -12.80
N ARG A 74 -1.86 -6.51 -12.57
CA ARG A 74 -2.24 -7.88 -12.23
C ARG A 74 -3.07 -7.92 -10.94
N VAL A 75 -4.22 -8.57 -11.00
CA VAL A 75 -5.05 -8.87 -9.83
C VAL A 75 -4.56 -10.15 -9.15
N PHE A 76 -4.38 -10.09 -7.82
CA PHE A 76 -3.91 -11.21 -7.01
C PHE A 76 -5.04 -11.82 -6.17
N LYS A 77 -5.01 -13.16 -6.02
CA LYS A 77 -5.88 -13.90 -5.09
C LYS A 77 -5.30 -13.95 -3.68
N ASP A 78 -3.97 -13.89 -3.56
CA ASP A 78 -3.28 -13.81 -2.27
C ASP A 78 -3.73 -12.53 -1.54
N ALA A 79 -4.21 -12.70 -0.31
CA ALA A 79 -4.84 -11.62 0.44
C ALA A 79 -3.84 -10.52 0.85
N ASP A 80 -2.58 -10.87 1.10
CA ASP A 80 -1.57 -9.92 1.53
C ASP A 80 -1.11 -9.06 0.36
N ILE A 81 -0.81 -9.69 -0.79
CA ILE A 81 -0.44 -8.95 -2.00
C ILE A 81 -1.59 -8.04 -2.43
N ARG A 82 -2.83 -8.55 -2.41
CA ARG A 82 -4.01 -7.77 -2.78
C ARG A 82 -4.21 -6.57 -1.85
N ARG A 83 -4.20 -6.80 -0.53
CA ARG A 83 -4.35 -5.73 0.48
C ARG A 83 -3.26 -4.67 0.31
N TYR A 84 -2.02 -5.10 0.11
CA TYR A 84 -0.90 -4.21 -0.15
C TYR A 84 -1.15 -3.36 -1.41
N LEU A 85 -1.41 -3.99 -2.56
CA LEU A 85 -1.58 -3.29 -3.84
C LEU A 85 -2.78 -2.33 -3.82
N GLU A 86 -3.93 -2.76 -3.28
CA GLU A 86 -5.14 -1.94 -3.19
C GLU A 86 -4.96 -0.72 -2.27
N SER A 87 -4.00 -0.76 -1.33
CA SER A 87 -3.64 0.41 -0.51
C SER A 87 -2.77 1.44 -1.24
N ARG A 88 -2.21 1.12 -2.41
CA ARG A 88 -1.26 1.98 -3.12
C ARG A 88 -1.94 2.80 -4.21
N SER A 89 -1.73 4.11 -4.18
CA SER A 89 -2.30 5.05 -5.17
C SER A 89 -1.83 4.81 -6.61
N TRP A 90 -0.66 4.18 -6.80
CA TRP A 90 -0.13 3.87 -8.13
C TRP A 90 -0.71 2.59 -8.73
N TYR A 91 -1.35 1.72 -7.94
CA TYR A 91 -1.88 0.46 -8.43
C TYR A 91 -3.22 0.68 -9.13
N LYS A 92 -3.37 0.08 -10.32
CA LYS A 92 -4.62 0.08 -11.09
C LYS A 92 -4.88 -1.32 -11.60
N ALA A 93 -5.89 -1.98 -11.04
CA ALA A 93 -6.29 -3.31 -11.46
C ALA A 93 -6.66 -3.33 -12.96
N ASN A 94 -6.14 -4.32 -13.67
CA ASN A 94 -6.42 -4.59 -15.07
C ASN A 94 -6.83 -6.06 -15.22
N ALA A 95 -8.13 -6.29 -15.41
CA ALA A 95 -8.69 -7.63 -15.57
C ALA A 95 -8.15 -8.36 -16.82
N ASN A 96 -7.61 -7.63 -17.78
CA ASN A 96 -7.05 -8.17 -19.03
C ASN A 96 -5.53 -8.34 -18.96
N PHE A 97 -4.91 -8.26 -17.76
CA PHE A 97 -3.48 -8.47 -17.59
C PHE A 97 -3.03 -9.82 -18.22
N GLN A 98 -1.91 -9.78 -18.96
CA GLN A 98 -1.25 -10.95 -19.53
C GLN A 98 0.23 -10.92 -19.15
N ASN A 99 0.83 -12.09 -18.96
CA ASN A 99 2.27 -12.18 -18.62
C ASN A 99 3.18 -11.61 -19.73
N SER A 100 2.69 -11.51 -20.97
CA SER A 100 3.39 -10.86 -22.08
C SER A 100 3.56 -9.35 -21.90
N ALA A 101 2.87 -8.72 -20.94
CA ALA A 101 3.09 -7.32 -20.59
C ALA A 101 4.46 -7.06 -19.96
N LEU A 102 5.08 -8.09 -19.36
CA LEU A 102 6.41 -8.00 -18.78
C LEU A 102 7.47 -8.05 -19.87
N ASN A 103 8.47 -7.18 -19.77
CA ASN A 103 9.66 -7.24 -20.62
C ASN A 103 10.69 -8.26 -20.09
N ASP A 104 11.76 -8.45 -20.86
CA ASP A 104 12.80 -9.43 -20.54
C ASP A 104 13.54 -9.12 -19.23
N THR A 105 13.79 -7.84 -18.93
CA THR A 105 14.41 -7.41 -17.66
C THR A 105 13.52 -7.76 -16.47
N GLU A 106 12.22 -7.48 -16.55
CA GLU A 106 11.27 -7.80 -15.50
C GLU A 106 11.13 -9.30 -15.28
N ARG A 107 11.14 -10.10 -16.36
CA ARG A 107 11.13 -11.57 -16.25
C ARG A 107 12.41 -12.10 -15.59
N GLY A 108 13.57 -11.56 -15.98
CA GLY A 108 14.84 -11.90 -15.32
C GLY A 108 14.86 -11.54 -13.84
N ASN A 109 14.29 -10.39 -13.47
CA ASN A 109 14.13 -9.99 -12.07
C ASN A 109 13.23 -10.96 -11.28
N LEU A 110 12.13 -11.41 -11.89
CA LEU A 110 11.24 -12.40 -11.26
C LEU A 110 11.90 -13.77 -11.07
N ASP A 111 12.88 -14.14 -11.89
CA ASP A 111 13.68 -15.35 -11.67
C ASP A 111 14.63 -15.23 -10.48
N VAL A 112 15.05 -14.01 -10.13
CA VAL A 112 15.84 -13.73 -8.92
C VAL A 112 14.94 -13.69 -7.70
N ILE A 113 13.75 -13.07 -7.81
CA ILE A 113 12.70 -13.03 -6.75
C ILE A 113 11.91 -14.36 -6.71
N ARG A 114 12.62 -15.49 -6.71
CA ARG A 114 12.00 -16.81 -6.53
C ARG A 114 11.77 -17.06 -5.04
N ILE A 115 10.57 -17.56 -4.75
CA ILE A 115 10.04 -17.85 -3.42
C ILE A 115 9.61 -19.31 -3.42
#